data_AF-A0A1I2Y2M1-F1
#
_entry.id   AF-A0A1I2Y2M1-F1
#
_cell.length_a   1.000
_cell.length_b   1.000
_cell.length_c   1.000
_cell.angle_alpha   90.00
_cell.angle_beta   90.00
_cell.angle_gamma   90.00
#
_symmetry.space_group_name_H-M   'P 1'
#
loop_
_entity.id
_entity.type
_entity.pdbx_description
1 polymer ?
#
loop_
_entity_poly.entity_id
_entity_poly.type
_entity_poly.pdbx_seq_one_letter_code
_entity_poly.pdbx_strand_id
1 'polypeptide(L)'
;MSEPDRAAAGSGAGAGLPRWAPSPREYDDLALALDGILAEVTVAVPAGVVPDGNVTAELTAAELTDLEGTPVARLDVTVAAETAPGAWSLTGTVAPLRPREDGVFRHLHRSPAQVRELLGSVDRSGGRAAAVVLDAPLDQAALDRLADAVAGYDETVLLPLVGAGSPRGVSAHTLVRATLAAADLLPGQPLVVPVPLAARTDAAADVALRDLVARAYGDPVRLAVEPTSGGGDGGYPAPIAAALGSSSRGTPQRGLVVFFTGLSGSGKSTLARRLHDLVLERGDRRVTQLDGDVVRRMLSAGLGFSRADREANIARIGFVAAEVARHGGLAICAPIAPYAATRAEVRRMVEAADGTFVLIHVSTPLAECERRDRKGLYAKARAGLIPEFTGISDPYEPPDDADLAIDTSDVTIDDAAAKVLGLLDERGLLSSPPPTP
;
A
#
# COMPACT_ATOMS: atom_id res chain seq x y z
N MET A 1 -1.59 -55.40 30.48
CA MET A 1 -2.88 -55.63 29.80
C MET A 1 -3.56 -54.28 29.71
N SER A 2 -3.20 -53.51 28.68
CA SER A 2 -4.01 -53.33 27.46
C SER A 2 -5.10 -52.28 27.68
N GLU A 3 -4.78 -51.03 27.36
CA GLU A 3 -5.76 -49.98 27.08
C GLU A 3 -6.55 -50.34 25.81
N PRO A 4 -7.88 -50.19 25.80
CA PRO A 4 -8.65 -50.20 24.57
C PRO A 4 -8.98 -48.78 24.11
N ASP A 5 -8.75 -48.58 22.81
CA ASP A 5 -9.51 -47.75 21.86
C ASP A 5 -10.59 -46.80 22.40
N ARG A 6 -10.34 -45.50 22.18
CA ARG A 6 -11.38 -44.55 21.79
C ARG A 6 -10.88 -43.65 20.66
N ALA A 7 -10.99 -44.16 19.44
CA ALA A 7 -11.12 -43.35 18.26
C ALA A 7 -12.57 -42.90 18.05
N ALA A 8 -12.70 -41.78 17.36
CA ALA A 8 -13.88 -41.22 16.67
C ALA A 8 -14.92 -40.47 17.52
N ALA A 9 -14.89 -39.14 17.42
CA ALA A 9 -15.95 -38.33 16.79
C ALA A 9 -15.71 -36.83 17.10
N GLY A 10 -14.81 -36.20 16.35
CA GLY A 10 -14.73 -34.74 16.24
C GLY A 10 -15.35 -34.31 14.93
N SER A 11 -16.59 -33.86 14.99
CA SER A 11 -17.41 -33.36 13.88
C SER A 11 -16.72 -32.26 13.08
N GLY A 12 -16.54 -32.49 11.78
CA GLY A 12 -16.15 -31.49 10.79
C GLY A 12 -17.26 -30.47 10.54
N ALA A 13 -17.27 -29.41 11.36
CA ALA A 13 -18.09 -28.22 11.14
C ALA A 13 -17.27 -26.97 11.47
N GLY A 14 -16.86 -26.22 10.44
CA GLY A 14 -16.52 -24.80 10.56
C GLY A 14 -15.06 -24.38 10.33
N ALA A 15 -14.21 -25.14 9.63
CA ALA A 15 -12.93 -24.59 9.19
C ALA A 15 -13.16 -23.67 7.98
N GLY A 16 -12.95 -22.37 8.15
CA GLY A 16 -12.98 -21.40 7.04
C GLY A 16 -11.92 -21.73 5.99
N LEU A 17 -12.03 -21.10 4.81
CA LEU A 17 -11.05 -21.30 3.73
C LEU A 17 -9.61 -20.99 4.18
N PRO A 18 -8.61 -21.71 3.66
CA PRO A 18 -7.20 -21.38 3.88
C PRO A 18 -6.94 -19.93 3.49
N ARG A 19 -6.17 -19.20 4.30
CA ARG A 19 -5.87 -17.78 4.06
C ARG A 19 -4.42 -17.42 4.32
N TRP A 20 -3.85 -16.63 3.43
CA TRP A 20 -2.51 -16.06 3.59
C TRP A 20 -2.31 -14.87 2.65
N ALA A 21 -1.25 -14.11 2.92
CA ALA A 21 -0.81 -13.03 2.04
C ALA A 21 0.18 -13.56 1.00
N PRO A 22 -0.06 -13.36 -0.32
CA PRO A 22 0.92 -13.65 -1.36
C PRO A 22 2.19 -12.81 -1.22
N SER A 23 3.27 -13.21 -1.89
CA SER A 23 4.44 -12.34 -2.05
C SER A 23 4.09 -11.07 -2.84
N PRO A 24 4.88 -9.98 -2.75
CA PRO A 24 4.59 -8.74 -3.49
C PRO A 24 4.40 -8.94 -5.00
N ARG A 25 5.20 -9.81 -5.62
CA ARG A 25 5.10 -10.14 -7.05
C ARG A 25 3.81 -10.91 -7.37
N GLU A 26 3.42 -11.86 -6.53
CA GLU A 26 2.18 -12.60 -6.71
C GLU A 26 0.94 -11.74 -6.46
N TYR A 27 1.07 -10.75 -5.57
CA TYR A 27 0.03 -9.76 -5.32
C TYR A 27 -0.16 -8.81 -6.51
N ASP A 28 0.92 -8.44 -7.20
CA ASP A 28 0.87 -7.74 -8.49
C ASP A 28 0.14 -8.60 -9.56
N ASP A 29 0.46 -9.89 -9.67
CA ASP A 29 -0.21 -10.81 -10.60
C ASP A 29 -1.70 -11.00 -10.25
N LEU A 30 -2.03 -11.09 -8.96
CA LEU A 30 -3.41 -11.08 -8.47
C LEU A 30 -4.16 -9.83 -8.93
N ALA A 31 -3.55 -8.66 -8.83
CA ALA A 31 -4.16 -7.42 -9.25
C ALA A 31 -4.46 -7.40 -10.76
N LEU A 32 -3.52 -7.87 -11.59
CA LEU A 32 -3.75 -7.99 -13.04
C LEU A 32 -4.88 -8.96 -13.37
N ALA A 33 -5.03 -10.06 -12.63
CA ALA A 33 -6.12 -11.00 -12.83
C ALA A 33 -7.48 -10.44 -12.40
N LEU A 34 -7.53 -9.70 -11.28
CA LEU A 34 -8.75 -9.00 -10.84
C LEU A 34 -9.19 -7.92 -11.84
N ASP A 35 -8.23 -7.31 -12.55
CA ASP A 35 -8.52 -6.38 -13.66
C ASP A 35 -8.89 -7.09 -14.97
N GLY A 36 -8.90 -8.43 -14.99
CA GLY A 36 -9.25 -9.24 -16.16
C GLY A 36 -8.17 -9.33 -17.23
N ILE A 37 -6.92 -8.97 -16.90
CA ILE A 37 -5.77 -9.03 -17.82
C ILE A 37 -5.18 -10.44 -17.83
N LEU A 38 -5.08 -11.07 -16.65
CA LEU A 38 -4.67 -12.47 -16.52
C LEU A 38 -5.89 -13.35 -16.28
N ALA A 39 -5.96 -14.49 -16.98
CA ALA A 39 -7.06 -15.45 -16.81
C ALA A 39 -6.97 -16.22 -15.50
N GLU A 40 -5.75 -16.58 -15.09
CA GLU A 40 -5.45 -17.30 -13.86
C GLU A 40 -4.19 -16.72 -13.21
N VAL A 41 -4.04 -16.95 -11.92
CA VAL A 41 -2.82 -16.64 -11.16
C VAL A 41 -2.27 -17.90 -10.52
N THR A 42 -0.96 -17.93 -10.33
CA THR A 42 -0.28 -18.95 -9.54
C THR A 42 0.30 -18.30 -8.30
N VAL A 43 -0.03 -18.83 -7.13
CA VAL A 43 0.41 -18.32 -5.84
C VAL A 43 1.06 -19.43 -5.01
N ALA A 44 2.19 -19.12 -4.40
CA ALA A 44 2.86 -20.02 -3.48
C ALA A 44 2.23 -19.97 -2.09
N VAL A 45 2.16 -21.13 -1.45
CA VAL A 45 1.84 -21.31 -0.03
C VAL A 45 3.11 -21.83 0.64
N PRO A 46 3.87 -21.00 1.37
CA PRO A 46 5.04 -21.48 2.09
C PRO A 46 4.65 -22.41 3.25
N ALA A 47 5.52 -23.35 3.58
CA ALA A 47 5.29 -24.29 4.68
C ALA A 47 5.07 -23.56 6.01
N GLY A 48 4.04 -23.98 6.75
CA GLY A 48 3.68 -23.42 8.05
C GLY A 48 2.98 -22.06 8.03
N VAL A 49 2.73 -21.46 6.86
CA VAL A 49 1.99 -20.19 6.75
C VAL A 49 0.49 -20.40 6.97
N VAL A 50 -0.04 -21.51 6.47
CA VAL A 50 -1.39 -21.97 6.77
C VAL A 50 -1.28 -23.09 7.80
N PRO A 51 -2.05 -23.07 8.91
CA PRO A 51 -2.01 -24.13 9.92
C PRO A 51 -2.23 -25.52 9.30
N ASP A 52 -1.50 -26.52 9.80
CA ASP A 52 -1.49 -27.88 9.25
C ASP A 52 -2.91 -28.47 9.06
N GLY A 53 -3.16 -29.07 7.90
CA GLY A 53 -4.40 -29.78 7.54
C GLY A 53 -5.33 -29.08 6.55
N ASN A 54 -5.00 -27.86 6.11
CA ASN A 54 -5.91 -27.02 5.30
C ASN A 54 -5.59 -26.93 3.80
N VAL A 55 -4.38 -27.31 3.35
CA VAL A 55 -4.01 -27.31 1.93
C VAL A 55 -3.68 -28.73 1.49
N THR A 56 -4.38 -29.21 0.46
CA THR A 56 -4.25 -30.55 -0.10
C THR A 56 -4.33 -30.49 -1.63
N ALA A 57 -4.04 -31.60 -2.31
CA ALA A 57 -4.19 -31.70 -3.76
C ALA A 57 -5.65 -31.59 -4.24
N GLU A 58 -6.61 -31.73 -3.31
CA GLU A 58 -8.06 -31.63 -3.56
C GLU A 58 -8.62 -30.25 -3.18
N LEU A 59 -7.76 -29.29 -2.79
CA LEU A 59 -8.20 -27.96 -2.43
C LEU A 59 -8.85 -27.27 -3.64
N THR A 60 -10.09 -26.81 -3.47
CA THR A 60 -10.87 -26.16 -4.54
C THR A 60 -10.99 -24.65 -4.38
N ALA A 61 -10.71 -24.11 -3.19
CA ALA A 61 -10.80 -22.67 -2.94
C ALA A 61 -9.89 -22.21 -1.80
N ALA A 62 -9.45 -20.95 -1.88
CA ALA A 62 -8.69 -20.25 -0.86
C ALA A 62 -9.04 -18.76 -0.80
N GLU A 63 -8.68 -18.07 0.29
CA GLU A 63 -8.78 -16.62 0.43
C GLU A 63 -7.38 -15.99 0.46
N LEU A 64 -7.09 -15.11 -0.50
CA LEU A 64 -5.86 -14.34 -0.50
C LEU A 64 -6.08 -13.06 0.33
N THR A 65 -5.10 -12.71 1.15
CA THR A 65 -5.16 -11.54 2.02
C THR A 65 -4.12 -10.49 1.65
N ASP A 66 -4.32 -9.25 2.12
CA ASP A 66 -3.23 -8.28 2.21
C ASP A 66 -2.24 -8.64 3.33
N LEU A 67 -1.16 -7.86 3.46
CA LEU A 67 -0.14 -8.07 4.51
C LEU A 67 -0.67 -7.88 5.94
N GLU A 68 -1.86 -7.30 6.13
CA GLU A 68 -2.51 -7.20 7.44
C GLU A 68 -3.45 -8.39 7.74
N GLY A 69 -3.60 -9.32 6.80
CA GLY A 69 -4.51 -10.44 6.91
C GLY A 69 -5.95 -10.11 6.51
N THR A 70 -6.21 -8.98 5.84
CA THR A 70 -7.55 -8.65 5.34
C THR A 70 -7.80 -9.39 4.02
N PRO A 71 -8.90 -10.16 3.88
CA PRO A 71 -9.22 -10.81 2.62
C PRO A 71 -9.38 -9.81 1.47
N VAL A 72 -8.72 -10.09 0.35
CA VAL A 72 -8.76 -9.27 -0.87
C VAL A 72 -9.45 -10.00 -2.02
N ALA A 73 -9.21 -11.30 -2.16
CA ALA A 73 -9.72 -12.09 -3.26
C ALA A 73 -9.96 -13.54 -2.84
N ARG A 74 -10.94 -14.16 -3.47
CA ARG A 74 -11.13 -15.61 -3.46
C ARG A 74 -10.39 -16.18 -4.65
N LEU A 75 -9.60 -17.22 -4.42
CA LEU A 75 -8.97 -18.05 -5.45
C LEU A 75 -9.79 -19.33 -5.60
N ASP A 76 -10.37 -19.57 -6.77
CA ASP A 76 -10.97 -20.84 -7.13
C ASP A 76 -9.89 -21.70 -7.80
N VAL A 77 -9.41 -22.70 -7.06
CA VAL A 77 -8.21 -23.48 -7.38
C VAL A 77 -8.52 -24.51 -8.47
N THR A 78 -7.80 -24.42 -9.58
CA THR A 78 -7.87 -25.37 -10.71
C THR A 78 -6.73 -26.38 -10.66
N VAL A 79 -5.57 -25.97 -10.14
CA VAL A 79 -4.40 -26.84 -9.95
C VAL A 79 -3.80 -26.60 -8.57
N ALA A 80 -3.61 -27.68 -7.80
CA ALA A 80 -2.87 -27.67 -6.55
C ALA A 80 -1.70 -28.66 -6.65
N ALA A 81 -0.48 -28.17 -6.49
CA ALA A 81 0.73 -28.99 -6.55
C ALA A 81 1.61 -28.74 -5.32
N GLU A 82 1.97 -29.81 -4.61
CA GLU A 82 2.96 -29.73 -3.55
C GLU A 82 4.35 -29.54 -4.18
N THR A 83 5.06 -28.48 -3.79
CA THR A 83 6.37 -28.12 -4.34
C THR A 83 7.53 -28.57 -3.45
N ALA A 84 7.27 -28.67 -2.14
CA ALA A 84 8.13 -29.23 -1.12
C ALA A 84 7.25 -29.67 0.06
N PRO A 85 7.73 -30.50 1.01
CA PRO A 85 6.91 -30.94 2.14
C PRO A 85 6.23 -29.76 2.87
N GLY A 86 4.90 -29.70 2.79
CA GLY A 86 4.08 -28.65 3.40
C GLY A 86 4.04 -27.32 2.64
N ALA A 87 4.74 -27.18 1.51
CA ALA A 87 4.70 -26.01 0.64
C ALA A 87 3.96 -26.33 -0.67
N TRP A 88 3.09 -25.42 -1.11
CA TRP A 88 2.21 -25.64 -2.24
C TRP A 88 2.31 -24.53 -3.28
N SER A 89 1.97 -24.86 -4.51
CA SER A 89 1.68 -23.93 -5.60
C SER A 89 0.23 -24.12 -6.00
N LEU A 90 -0.56 -23.06 -5.93
CA LEU A 90 -1.98 -23.07 -6.27
C LEU A 90 -2.20 -22.18 -7.48
N THR A 91 -2.81 -22.72 -8.53
CA THR A 91 -3.21 -21.99 -9.73
C THR A 91 -4.72 -21.95 -9.83
N GLY A 92 -5.28 -20.83 -10.26
CA GLY A 92 -6.72 -20.71 -10.42
C GLY A 92 -7.20 -19.32 -10.81
N THR A 93 -8.52 -19.23 -11.01
CA THR A 93 -9.22 -17.97 -11.28
C THR A 93 -9.50 -17.21 -9.99
N VAL A 94 -9.65 -15.89 -10.08
CA VAL A 94 -9.84 -15.03 -8.90
C VAL A 94 -11.11 -14.20 -8.98
N ALA A 95 -11.74 -13.99 -7.82
CA ALA A 95 -12.88 -13.10 -7.66
C ALA A 95 -12.59 -12.08 -6.54
N PRO A 96 -12.90 -10.79 -6.72
CA PRO A 96 -12.68 -9.79 -5.69
C PRO A 96 -13.63 -10.03 -4.50
N LEU A 97 -13.09 -9.96 -3.28
CA LEU A 97 -13.90 -9.99 -2.05
C LEU A 97 -14.25 -8.58 -1.55
N ARG A 98 -13.51 -7.57 -2.03
CA ARG A 98 -13.71 -6.16 -1.72
C ARG A 98 -13.19 -5.28 -2.84
N PRO A 99 -13.59 -4.00 -2.89
CA PRO A 99 -12.93 -3.02 -3.74
C PRO A 99 -11.44 -2.90 -3.42
N ARG A 100 -10.64 -2.59 -4.43
CA ARG A 100 -9.22 -2.28 -4.24
C ARG A 100 -9.08 -0.91 -3.61
N GLU A 101 -8.51 -0.87 -2.41
CA GLU A 101 -8.34 0.36 -1.62
C GLU A 101 -6.88 0.62 -1.25
N ASP A 102 -5.94 -0.16 -1.76
CA ASP A 102 -4.53 -0.11 -1.42
C ASP A 102 -3.67 0.48 -2.54
N GLY A 103 -2.58 1.15 -2.16
CA GLY A 103 -1.55 1.64 -3.06
C GLY A 103 -1.52 3.16 -3.22
N VAL A 104 -0.33 3.67 -3.52
CA VAL A 104 -0.09 5.06 -3.90
C VAL A 104 -0.76 5.32 -5.24
N PHE A 105 -1.44 6.46 -5.39
CA PHE A 105 -2.25 6.80 -6.57
C PHE A 105 -3.41 5.84 -6.82
N ARG A 106 -4.02 5.26 -5.77
CA ARG A 106 -5.18 4.34 -5.93
C ARG A 106 -6.33 4.92 -6.74
N HIS A 107 -6.49 6.24 -6.74
CA HIS A 107 -7.51 6.94 -7.52
C HIS A 107 -7.24 6.91 -9.04
N LEU A 108 -6.01 6.65 -9.49
CA LEU A 108 -5.61 6.48 -10.89
C LEU A 108 -5.67 5.03 -11.36
N HIS A 109 -5.72 4.05 -10.44
CA HIS A 109 -5.92 2.66 -10.83
C HIS A 109 -7.30 2.50 -11.48
N ARG A 110 -7.30 1.95 -12.68
CA ARG A 110 -8.49 1.69 -13.50
C ARG A 110 -8.29 0.38 -14.22
N SER A 111 -9.31 -0.48 -14.21
CA SER A 111 -9.29 -1.70 -15.02
C SER A 111 -9.42 -1.36 -16.51
N PRO A 112 -9.03 -2.26 -17.42
CA PRO A 112 -9.28 -2.13 -18.85
C PRO A 112 -10.73 -1.79 -19.19
N ALA A 113 -11.70 -2.37 -18.47
CA ALA A 113 -13.12 -2.10 -18.68
C ALA A 113 -13.49 -0.66 -18.31
N GLN A 114 -12.98 -0.16 -17.19
CA GLN A 114 -13.19 1.23 -16.75
C GLN A 114 -12.52 2.24 -17.68
N VAL A 115 -11.33 1.92 -18.21
CA VAL A 115 -10.66 2.77 -19.20
C VAL A 115 -11.49 2.85 -20.48
N ARG A 116 -11.99 1.73 -21.00
CA ARG A 116 -12.88 1.73 -22.18
C ARG A 116 -14.14 2.56 -21.95
N GLU A 117 -14.74 2.48 -20.76
CA GLU A 117 -15.91 3.29 -20.40
C GLU A 117 -15.58 4.79 -20.36
N LEU A 118 -14.45 5.17 -19.74
CA LEU A 118 -13.99 6.56 -19.66
C LEU A 118 -13.70 7.15 -21.03
N LEU A 119 -13.07 6.37 -21.91
CA LEU A 119 -12.76 6.82 -23.26
C LEU A 119 -14.02 7.00 -24.10
N GLY A 120 -15.17 6.38 -23.75
CA GLY A 120 -16.56 6.78 -24.04
C GLY A 120 -17.02 6.95 -25.51
N SER A 121 -16.08 7.02 -26.44
CA SER A 121 -16.19 7.50 -27.83
C SER A 121 -15.67 6.45 -28.82
N VAL A 122 -14.60 5.73 -28.46
CA VAL A 122 -13.91 4.72 -29.28
C VAL A 122 -14.86 3.61 -29.77
N ASP A 123 -15.79 3.13 -28.94
CA ASP A 123 -16.70 2.03 -29.30
C ASP A 123 -17.93 2.46 -30.11
N ARG A 124 -18.24 3.77 -30.16
CA ARG A 124 -19.38 4.31 -30.94
C ARG A 124 -18.96 4.92 -32.27
N SER A 125 -17.69 5.30 -32.45
CA SER A 125 -17.14 5.87 -33.69
C SER A 125 -16.00 5.06 -34.32
N GLY A 126 -15.60 3.92 -33.75
CA GLY A 126 -14.49 3.10 -34.27
C GLY A 126 -13.12 3.74 -34.07
N GLY A 127 -12.97 4.54 -33.01
CA GLY A 127 -11.69 5.18 -32.66
C GLY A 127 -10.62 4.17 -32.28
N ARG A 128 -9.35 4.59 -32.25
CA ARG A 128 -8.21 3.75 -31.84
C ARG A 128 -7.53 4.40 -30.64
N ALA A 129 -7.28 3.60 -29.60
CA ALA A 129 -6.51 4.02 -28.43
C ALA A 129 -5.11 3.39 -28.47
N ALA A 130 -4.05 4.20 -28.35
CA ALA A 130 -2.69 3.72 -28.13
C ALA A 130 -2.49 3.36 -26.65
N ALA A 131 -1.83 2.24 -26.39
CA ALA A 131 -1.41 1.86 -25.05
C ALA A 131 0.12 1.78 -24.97
N VAL A 132 0.72 2.58 -24.09
CA VAL A 132 2.17 2.73 -23.98
C VAL A 132 2.62 2.33 -22.59
N VAL A 133 3.34 1.21 -22.49
CA VAL A 133 3.94 0.77 -21.22
C VAL A 133 5.21 1.55 -20.94
N LEU A 134 5.30 2.13 -19.75
CA LEU A 134 6.44 2.94 -19.32
C LEU A 134 7.07 2.33 -18.07
N ASP A 135 8.37 2.07 -18.12
CA ASP A 135 9.15 1.60 -16.98
C ASP A 135 10.22 2.61 -16.54
N ALA A 136 10.32 3.76 -17.21
CA ALA A 136 11.25 4.83 -16.88
C ALA A 136 10.65 6.22 -17.25
N PRO A 137 11.11 7.31 -16.62
CA PRO A 137 10.67 8.67 -16.96
C PRO A 137 11.01 9.06 -18.40
N LEU A 138 10.18 9.90 -19.02
CA LEU A 138 10.36 10.35 -20.40
C LEU A 138 11.23 11.61 -20.45
N ASP A 139 12.39 11.51 -21.09
CA ASP A 139 13.18 12.68 -21.48
C ASP A 139 12.55 13.38 -22.70
N GLN A 140 13.10 14.54 -23.09
CA GLN A 140 12.57 15.31 -24.22
C GLN A 140 12.53 14.49 -25.52
N ALA A 141 13.59 13.74 -25.81
CA ALA A 141 13.66 12.95 -27.04
C ALA A 141 12.65 11.78 -27.03
N ALA A 142 12.38 11.18 -25.88
CA ALA A 142 11.37 10.15 -25.71
C ALA A 142 9.95 10.70 -25.83
N LEU A 143 9.69 11.92 -25.33
CA LEU A 143 8.42 12.62 -25.54
C LEU A 143 8.16 12.89 -27.01
N ASP A 144 9.15 13.40 -27.75
CA ASP A 144 8.99 13.69 -29.17
C ASP A 144 8.68 12.41 -29.96
N ARG A 145 9.43 11.32 -29.71
CA ARG A 145 9.16 10.01 -30.32
C ARG A 145 7.78 9.45 -29.95
N LEU A 146 7.35 9.67 -28.71
CA LEU A 146 6.04 9.24 -28.25
C LEU A 146 4.93 10.01 -28.98
N ALA A 147 5.04 11.34 -29.05
CA ALA A 147 4.08 12.19 -29.75
C ALA A 147 3.93 11.79 -31.22
N ASP A 148 5.04 11.51 -31.92
CA ASP A 148 5.03 11.02 -33.29
C ASP A 148 4.37 9.64 -33.42
N ALA A 149 4.69 8.72 -32.50
CA ALA A 149 4.18 7.35 -32.53
C ALA A 149 2.67 7.25 -32.27
N VAL A 150 2.11 8.20 -31.50
CA VAL A 150 0.68 8.21 -31.15
C VAL A 150 -0.16 9.20 -31.97
N ALA A 151 0.44 9.98 -32.86
CA ALA A 151 -0.25 11.01 -33.66
C ALA A 151 -1.44 10.49 -34.51
N GLY A 152 -1.47 9.19 -34.83
CA GLY A 152 -2.54 8.53 -35.57
C GLY A 152 -3.63 7.88 -34.72
N TYR A 153 -3.60 8.07 -33.40
CA TYR A 153 -4.59 7.54 -32.45
C TYR A 153 -5.48 8.66 -31.94
N ASP A 154 -6.75 8.33 -31.68
CA ASP A 154 -7.72 9.28 -31.12
C ASP A 154 -7.46 9.49 -29.63
N GLU A 155 -7.03 8.43 -28.94
CA GLU A 155 -6.80 8.41 -27.52
C GLU A 155 -5.44 7.77 -27.22
N THR A 156 -4.80 8.19 -26.13
CA THR A 156 -3.54 7.58 -25.65
C THR A 156 -3.65 7.27 -24.17
N VAL A 157 -3.21 6.07 -23.79
CA VAL A 157 -3.13 5.60 -22.42
C VAL A 157 -1.67 5.30 -22.08
N LEU A 158 -1.13 6.02 -21.09
CA LEU A 158 0.19 5.78 -20.54
C LEU A 158 0.07 4.84 -19.34
N LEU A 159 0.84 3.76 -19.37
CA LEU A 159 0.80 2.67 -18.39
C LEU A 159 2.12 2.61 -17.62
N PRO A 160 2.37 3.53 -16.65
CA PRO A 160 3.56 3.46 -15.82
C PRO A 160 3.53 2.20 -14.94
N LEU A 161 4.58 1.38 -15.03
CA LEU A 161 4.71 0.16 -14.27
C LEU A 161 5.03 0.49 -12.81
N VAL A 162 4.21 0.00 -11.88
CA VAL A 162 4.40 0.20 -10.44
C VAL A 162 4.66 -1.10 -9.67
N GLY A 163 4.68 -2.23 -10.37
CA GLY A 163 4.94 -3.53 -9.75
C GLY A 163 6.39 -3.73 -9.31
N ALA A 164 6.60 -4.77 -8.50
CA ALA A 164 7.87 -5.06 -7.88
C ALA A 164 9.01 -5.24 -8.91
N GLY A 165 10.05 -4.40 -8.80
CA GLY A 165 11.24 -4.46 -9.64
C GLY A 165 11.08 -3.88 -11.05
N SER A 166 9.91 -3.37 -11.43
CA SER A 166 9.65 -2.86 -12.79
C SER A 166 10.11 -1.43 -13.05
N PRO A 167 9.86 -0.43 -12.16
CA PRO A 167 10.39 0.91 -12.37
C PRO A 167 11.93 0.92 -12.43
N ARG A 168 12.50 1.51 -13.48
CA ARG A 168 13.94 1.67 -13.68
C ARG A 168 14.37 3.09 -13.33
N GLY A 169 15.45 3.20 -12.55
CA GLY A 169 16.10 4.48 -12.20
C GLY A 169 15.36 5.35 -11.18
N VAL A 170 14.09 5.06 -10.86
CA VAL A 170 13.26 5.81 -9.92
C VAL A 170 12.32 4.88 -9.13
N SER A 171 11.69 5.40 -8.08
CA SER A 171 10.61 4.68 -7.39
C SER A 171 9.31 4.68 -8.23
N ALA A 172 8.43 3.70 -7.98
CA ALA A 172 7.14 3.58 -8.66
C ALA A 172 6.29 4.86 -8.60
N HIS A 173 6.13 5.46 -7.41
CA HIS A 173 5.38 6.69 -7.23
C HIS A 173 6.04 7.90 -7.92
N THR A 174 7.37 7.91 -8.03
CA THR A 174 8.08 8.95 -8.78
C THR A 174 7.87 8.79 -10.29
N LEU A 175 7.85 7.55 -10.78
CA LEU A 175 7.50 7.27 -12.18
C LEU A 175 6.08 7.75 -12.50
N VAL A 176 5.09 7.45 -11.65
CA VAL A 176 3.72 7.93 -11.85
C VAL A 176 3.65 9.45 -11.91
N ARG A 177 4.28 10.18 -10.98
CA ARG A 177 4.33 11.66 -11.03
C ARG A 177 5.01 12.17 -12.30
N ALA A 178 6.13 11.57 -12.69
CA ALA A 178 6.84 11.93 -13.91
C ALA A 178 5.99 11.67 -15.17
N THR A 179 5.20 10.59 -15.17
CA THR A 179 4.27 10.26 -16.25
C THR A 179 3.07 11.20 -16.29
N LEU A 180 2.53 11.63 -15.15
CA LEU A 180 1.49 12.68 -15.10
C LEU A 180 2.03 13.99 -15.69
N ALA A 181 3.22 14.43 -15.26
CA ALA A 181 3.87 15.61 -15.80
C ALA A 181 4.18 15.47 -17.31
N ALA A 182 4.46 14.26 -17.79
CA ALA A 182 4.62 13.99 -19.21
C ALA A 182 3.29 14.07 -19.98
N ALA A 183 2.19 13.56 -19.41
CA ALA A 183 0.87 13.63 -20.01
C ALA A 183 0.41 15.07 -20.24
N ASP A 184 0.71 15.98 -19.29
CA ASP A 184 0.42 17.42 -19.43
C ASP A 184 1.17 18.10 -20.58
N LEU A 185 2.30 17.52 -21.01
CA LEU A 185 3.12 18.02 -22.10
C LEU A 185 2.74 17.42 -23.47
N LEU A 186 1.97 16.34 -23.49
CA LEU A 186 1.59 15.64 -24.71
C LEU A 186 0.25 16.14 -25.26
N PRO A 187 0.08 16.16 -26.60
CA PRO A 187 -1.20 16.49 -27.20
C PRO A 187 -2.27 15.47 -26.77
N GLY A 188 -3.50 15.95 -26.59
CA GLY A 188 -4.63 15.11 -26.18
C GLY A 188 -4.68 14.74 -24.69
N GLN A 189 -3.66 15.14 -23.89
CA GLN A 189 -3.56 14.86 -22.45
C GLN A 189 -3.84 13.37 -22.12
N PRO A 190 -2.92 12.47 -22.50
CA PRO A 190 -3.10 11.03 -22.36
C PRO A 190 -3.56 10.61 -20.96
N LEU A 191 -4.45 9.62 -20.89
CA LEU A 191 -4.86 9.03 -19.62
C LEU A 191 -3.68 8.29 -18.99
N VAL A 192 -3.41 8.52 -17.71
CA VAL A 192 -2.36 7.81 -16.97
C VAL A 192 -2.98 6.74 -16.07
N VAL A 193 -2.61 5.48 -16.29
CA VAL A 193 -3.12 4.33 -15.53
C VAL A 193 -1.96 3.50 -14.98
N PRO A 194 -1.60 3.64 -13.70
CA PRO A 194 -0.53 2.85 -13.10
C PRO A 194 -0.85 1.35 -13.11
N VAL A 195 0.09 0.52 -13.56
CA VAL A 195 -0.11 -0.92 -13.70
C VAL A 195 0.80 -1.72 -12.75
N PRO A 196 0.23 -2.57 -11.87
CA PRO A 196 1.00 -3.41 -10.95
C PRO A 196 1.56 -4.63 -11.69
N LEU A 197 2.48 -4.41 -12.62
CA LEU A 197 3.19 -5.48 -13.32
C LEU A 197 4.59 -5.61 -12.72
N ALA A 198 4.90 -6.74 -12.10
CA ALA A 198 6.22 -7.05 -11.57
C ALA A 198 7.19 -7.55 -12.65
N ALA A 199 8.47 -7.21 -12.51
CA ALA A 199 9.50 -7.58 -13.47
C ALA A 199 9.73 -9.10 -13.46
N ARG A 200 9.92 -9.68 -14.65
CA ARG A 200 10.27 -11.10 -14.83
C ARG A 200 11.76 -11.26 -15.09
N THR A 201 12.33 -12.32 -14.54
CA THR A 201 13.73 -12.70 -14.78
C THR A 201 13.95 -13.22 -16.19
N ASP A 202 12.93 -13.86 -16.78
CA ASP A 202 12.93 -14.27 -18.18
C ASP A 202 12.48 -13.10 -19.07
N ALA A 203 13.38 -12.63 -19.94
CA ALA A 203 13.16 -11.44 -20.75
C ALA A 203 12.04 -11.63 -21.79
N ALA A 204 11.88 -12.84 -22.34
CA ALA A 204 10.83 -13.11 -23.33
C ALA A 204 9.44 -13.08 -22.67
N ALA A 205 9.30 -13.70 -21.51
CA ALA A 205 8.09 -13.66 -20.70
C ALA A 205 7.78 -12.24 -20.21
N ASP A 206 8.79 -11.45 -19.83
CA ASP A 206 8.60 -10.05 -19.43
C ASP A 206 8.01 -9.22 -20.58
N VAL A 207 8.60 -9.32 -21.78
CA VAL A 207 8.12 -8.62 -22.98
C VAL A 207 6.72 -9.08 -23.36
N ALA A 208 6.44 -10.39 -23.33
CA ALA A 208 5.11 -10.92 -23.65
C ALA A 208 4.05 -10.42 -22.69
N LEU A 209 4.37 -10.32 -21.39
CA LEU A 209 3.43 -9.86 -20.38
C LEU A 209 3.17 -8.34 -20.47
N ARG A 210 4.20 -7.54 -20.77
CA ARG A 210 4.02 -6.11 -21.07
C ARG A 210 3.14 -5.89 -22.30
N ASP A 211 3.32 -6.71 -23.33
CA ASP A 211 2.52 -6.65 -24.55
C ASP A 211 1.06 -7.05 -24.28
N LEU A 212 0.83 -8.09 -23.47
CA LEU A 212 -0.50 -8.49 -22.99
C LEU A 212 -1.20 -7.37 -22.23
N VAL A 213 -0.50 -6.74 -21.29
CA VAL A 213 -1.00 -5.58 -20.53
C VAL A 213 -1.38 -4.45 -21.49
N ALA A 214 -0.49 -4.06 -22.40
CA ALA A 214 -0.78 -3.00 -23.36
C ALA A 214 -2.05 -3.30 -24.19
N ARG A 215 -2.17 -4.54 -24.72
CA ARG A 215 -3.34 -5.00 -25.49
C ARG A 215 -4.65 -4.94 -24.72
N ALA A 216 -4.61 -5.10 -23.40
CA ALA A 216 -5.82 -5.00 -22.58
C ALA A 216 -6.39 -3.56 -22.60
N TYR A 217 -5.52 -2.56 -22.68
CA TYR A 217 -5.90 -1.14 -22.67
C TYR A 217 -6.02 -0.49 -24.06
N GLY A 218 -5.35 -1.02 -25.09
CA GLY A 218 -5.39 -0.47 -26.45
C GLY A 218 -4.38 -1.12 -27.40
N ASP A 219 -4.12 -0.50 -28.55
CA ASP A 219 -3.09 -0.95 -29.49
C ASP A 219 -1.69 -0.71 -28.88
N PRO A 220 -0.84 -1.74 -28.74
CA PRO A 220 0.48 -1.58 -28.15
C PRO A 220 1.38 -0.68 -28.99
N VAL A 221 1.88 0.40 -28.38
CA VAL A 221 2.91 1.26 -28.96
C VAL A 221 4.19 1.08 -28.14
N ARG A 222 5.24 0.58 -28.80
CA ARG A 222 6.53 0.32 -28.15
C ARG A 222 7.39 1.57 -28.18
N LEU A 223 7.77 2.05 -27.01
CA LEU A 223 8.68 3.17 -26.84
C LEU A 223 9.96 2.69 -26.13
N ALA A 224 11.11 2.85 -26.78
CA ALA A 224 12.39 2.65 -26.12
C ALA A 224 12.72 3.90 -25.28
N VAL A 225 12.82 3.70 -23.98
CA VAL A 225 13.20 4.73 -22.99
C VAL A 225 14.49 4.28 -22.32
N GLU A 226 15.57 5.03 -22.53
CA GLU A 226 16.83 4.80 -21.83
C GLU A 226 16.87 5.69 -20.58
N PRO A 227 17.10 5.15 -19.37
CA PRO A 227 17.22 5.95 -18.17
C PRO A 227 18.39 6.92 -18.35
N THR A 228 18.14 8.21 -18.30
CA THR A 228 19.19 9.22 -18.40
C THR A 228 20.09 9.14 -17.16
N SER A 229 21.34 8.74 -17.36
CA SER A 229 22.37 8.67 -16.33
C SER A 229 22.85 10.07 -15.96
N GLY A 230 22.29 10.70 -14.92
CA GLY A 230 22.82 11.96 -14.40
C GLY A 230 21.84 12.77 -13.56
N GLY A 231 22.21 13.04 -12.31
CA GLY A 231 21.41 13.82 -11.34
C GLY A 231 21.42 15.34 -11.58
N GLY A 232 21.16 15.79 -12.80
CA GLY A 232 20.97 17.20 -13.10
C GLY A 232 20.38 17.38 -14.50
N ASP A 233 19.29 18.13 -14.58
CA ASP A 233 18.54 18.81 -15.68
C ASP A 233 18.87 18.61 -17.18
N GLY A 234 19.77 17.72 -17.58
CA GLY A 234 20.33 17.64 -18.94
C GLY A 234 19.51 16.84 -19.96
N GLY A 235 18.19 16.72 -19.80
CA GLY A 235 17.36 15.99 -20.77
C GLY A 235 15.87 15.91 -20.46
N TYR A 236 15.46 16.13 -19.20
CA TYR A 236 14.05 16.14 -18.83
C TYR A 236 13.45 17.55 -18.96
N PRO A 237 12.24 17.69 -19.53
CA PRO A 237 11.47 18.92 -19.42
C PRO A 237 11.24 19.33 -17.95
N ALA A 238 11.13 20.63 -17.70
CA ALA A 238 11.05 21.18 -16.34
C ALA A 238 9.95 20.55 -15.45
N PRO A 239 8.70 20.30 -15.92
CA PRO A 239 7.68 19.63 -15.10
C PRO A 239 8.07 18.20 -14.68
N ILE A 240 8.70 17.46 -15.60
CA ILE A 240 9.17 16.10 -15.33
C ILE A 240 10.36 16.13 -14.36
N ALA A 241 11.33 17.02 -14.57
CA ALA A 241 12.48 17.20 -13.69
C ALA A 241 12.04 17.53 -12.24
N ALA A 242 11.03 18.39 -12.08
CA ALA A 242 10.43 18.70 -10.78
C ALA A 242 9.81 17.44 -10.13
N ALA A 243 9.06 16.63 -10.88
CA ALA A 243 8.45 15.39 -10.40
C ALA A 243 9.48 14.33 -9.95
N LEU A 244 10.67 14.32 -10.59
CA LEU A 244 11.82 13.48 -10.25
C LEU A 244 12.56 13.95 -8.98
N GLY A 245 12.22 15.13 -8.47
CA GLY A 245 12.83 15.72 -7.28
C GLY A 245 14.22 16.30 -7.53
N SER A 246 14.57 16.71 -8.76
CA SER A 246 15.82 17.47 -8.98
C SER A 246 15.73 18.86 -8.33
N SER A 247 14.53 19.46 -8.27
CA SER A 247 14.30 20.78 -7.69
C SER A 247 14.16 20.81 -6.16
N SER A 248 13.73 19.72 -5.51
CA SER A 248 13.42 19.69 -4.06
C SER A 248 14.56 19.21 -3.16
N ARG A 249 15.64 18.64 -3.72
CA ARG A 249 16.80 18.15 -2.94
C ARG A 249 17.61 19.27 -2.25
N GLY A 250 17.29 20.54 -2.49
CA GLY A 250 18.05 21.69 -2.02
C GLY A 250 17.41 22.53 -0.93
N THR A 251 16.12 22.36 -0.61
CA THR A 251 15.44 23.19 0.40
C THR A 251 15.38 22.45 1.74
N PRO A 252 16.06 22.91 2.79
CA PRO A 252 15.96 22.31 4.11
C PRO A 252 14.50 22.41 4.59
N GLN A 253 13.85 21.26 4.79
CA GLN A 253 12.54 21.20 5.42
C GLN A 253 12.71 20.78 6.88
N ARG A 254 11.96 21.42 7.78
CA ARG A 254 11.88 21.00 9.18
C ARG A 254 11.32 19.58 9.25
N GLY A 255 11.91 18.74 10.10
CA GLY A 255 11.41 17.40 10.38
C GLY A 255 9.98 17.40 10.88
N LEU A 256 9.23 16.34 10.57
CA LEU A 256 7.85 16.20 10.97
C LEU A 256 7.59 14.79 11.50
N VAL A 257 6.87 14.70 12.61
CA VAL A 257 6.33 13.44 13.14
C VAL A 257 4.83 13.57 13.25
N VAL A 258 4.10 12.78 12.47
CA VAL A 258 2.65 12.60 12.62
C VAL A 258 2.44 11.33 13.44
N PHE A 259 1.97 11.50 14.67
CA PHE A 259 1.86 10.44 15.64
C PHE A 259 0.39 10.13 15.93
N PHE A 260 -0.08 8.98 15.45
CA PHE A 260 -1.42 8.48 15.72
C PHE A 260 -1.46 7.72 17.05
N THR A 261 -2.52 7.92 17.83
CA THR A 261 -2.84 7.15 19.06
C THR A 261 -4.31 6.77 19.07
N GLY A 262 -4.67 5.67 19.76
CA GLY A 262 -6.03 5.13 19.78
C GLY A 262 -6.05 3.62 20.03
N LEU A 263 -7.23 3.10 20.38
CA LEU A 263 -7.46 1.69 20.72
C LEU A 263 -7.12 0.72 19.57
N SER A 264 -6.83 -0.55 19.88
CA SER A 264 -6.70 -1.59 18.84
C SER A 264 -7.96 -1.63 17.97
N GLY A 265 -7.86 -1.82 16.65
CA GLY A 265 -9.06 -1.82 15.79
C GLY A 265 -9.68 -0.43 15.51
N SER A 266 -9.14 0.66 16.06
CA SER A 266 -9.66 2.02 15.82
C SER A 266 -9.42 2.59 14.42
N GLY A 267 -8.68 1.90 13.55
CA GLY A 267 -8.39 2.36 12.18
C GLY A 267 -7.07 3.13 11.99
N LYS A 268 -6.24 3.28 13.03
CA LYS A 268 -4.94 3.99 12.96
C LYS A 268 -4.04 3.57 11.81
N SER A 269 -3.73 2.28 11.70
CA SER A 269 -2.80 1.75 10.68
C SER A 269 -3.33 2.02 9.26
N THR A 270 -4.64 1.86 9.07
CA THR A 270 -5.31 2.15 7.79
C THR A 270 -5.25 3.64 7.45
N LEU A 271 -5.53 4.53 8.41
CA LEU A 271 -5.45 5.98 8.24
C LEU A 271 -4.00 6.46 8.02
N ALA A 272 -3.05 5.94 8.79
CA ALA A 272 -1.63 6.25 8.67
C ALA A 272 -1.07 5.84 7.32
N ARG A 273 -1.45 4.66 6.80
CA ARG A 273 -1.10 4.23 5.44
C ARG A 273 -1.71 5.15 4.40
N ARG A 274 -2.98 5.53 4.54
CA ARG A 274 -3.61 6.44 3.58
C ARG A 274 -2.91 7.80 3.55
N LEU A 275 -2.56 8.36 4.71
CA LEU A 275 -1.76 9.59 4.79
C LEU A 275 -0.38 9.41 4.14
N HIS A 276 0.30 8.29 4.41
CA HIS A 276 1.57 7.95 3.78
C HIS A 276 1.46 7.98 2.25
N ASP A 277 0.46 7.31 1.70
CA ASP A 277 0.23 7.26 0.26
C ASP A 277 -0.01 8.65 -0.32
N LEU A 278 -0.88 9.46 0.31
CA LEU A 278 -1.14 10.84 -0.12
C LEU A 278 0.10 11.74 -0.11
N VAL A 279 1.01 11.58 0.86
CA VAL A 279 2.26 12.35 0.89
C VAL A 279 3.23 11.87 -0.19
N LEU A 280 3.32 10.57 -0.46
CA LEU A 280 4.11 10.06 -1.58
C LEU A 280 3.54 10.53 -2.94
N GLU A 281 2.23 10.65 -3.05
CA GLU A 281 1.56 11.18 -4.25
C GLU A 281 1.99 12.64 -4.53
N ARG A 282 2.19 13.46 -3.49
CA ARG A 282 2.69 14.84 -3.62
C ARG A 282 4.18 14.90 -3.96
N GLY A 283 4.99 13.99 -3.41
CA GLY A 283 6.44 13.93 -3.67
C GLY A 283 7.27 15.02 -2.98
N ASP A 284 6.69 15.72 -2.01
CA ASP A 284 7.32 16.84 -1.31
C ASP A 284 8.18 16.41 -0.12
N ARG A 285 7.92 15.23 0.46
CA ARG A 285 8.65 14.69 1.62
C ARG A 285 9.08 13.24 1.43
N ARG A 286 10.23 12.90 2.03
CA ARG A 286 10.61 11.51 2.27
C ARG A 286 9.91 11.01 3.52
N VAL A 287 9.22 9.89 3.40
CA VAL A 287 8.34 9.36 4.44
C VAL A 287 8.91 8.06 5.02
N THR A 288 8.83 7.90 6.34
CA THR A 288 9.09 6.65 7.05
C THR A 288 7.85 6.27 7.84
N GLN A 289 7.25 5.12 7.52
CA GLN A 289 6.10 4.61 8.26
C GLN A 289 6.56 3.68 9.39
N LEU A 290 6.20 4.03 10.63
CA LEU A 290 6.49 3.29 11.85
C LEU A 290 5.17 2.73 12.42
N ASP A 291 4.70 1.64 11.82
CA ASP A 291 3.43 0.99 12.14
C ASP A 291 3.61 -0.41 12.75
N GLY A 292 2.63 -0.80 13.56
CA GLY A 292 2.69 -1.80 14.62
C GLY A 292 3.39 -3.10 14.27
N ASP A 293 2.96 -3.84 13.25
CA ASP A 293 3.48 -5.19 13.01
C ASP A 293 4.94 -5.16 12.46
N VAL A 294 5.29 -4.13 11.68
CA VAL A 294 6.69 -3.94 11.21
C VAL A 294 7.57 -3.54 12.37
N VAL A 295 7.14 -2.56 13.18
CA VAL A 295 7.86 -2.11 14.37
C VAL A 295 8.01 -3.26 15.38
N ARG A 296 6.95 -4.04 15.63
CA ARG A 296 6.99 -5.16 16.58
C ARG A 296 7.97 -6.24 16.15
N ARG A 297 8.06 -6.54 14.85
CA ARG A 297 9.02 -7.52 14.32
C ARG A 297 10.46 -7.01 14.37
N MET A 298 10.69 -5.73 14.07
CA MET A 298 12.04 -5.20 13.85
C MET A 298 12.66 -4.53 15.09
N LEU A 299 11.89 -3.72 15.81
CA LEU A 299 12.38 -2.85 16.90
C LEU A 299 12.01 -3.36 18.29
N SER A 300 10.97 -4.19 18.38
CA SER A 300 10.39 -4.63 19.65
C SER A 300 10.31 -6.15 19.78
N ALA A 301 11.10 -6.87 18.99
CA ALA A 301 11.28 -8.31 19.16
C ALA A 301 11.74 -8.61 20.59
N GLY A 302 11.05 -9.54 21.26
CA GLY A 302 11.32 -9.91 22.66
C GLY A 302 10.59 -9.08 23.73
N LEU A 303 9.88 -8.00 23.37
CA LEU A 303 9.01 -7.29 24.32
C LEU A 303 7.67 -8.01 24.49
N GLY A 304 7.24 -8.15 25.74
CA GLY A 304 5.96 -8.73 26.11
C GLY A 304 4.80 -7.74 25.98
N PHE A 305 3.80 -7.92 26.84
CA PHE A 305 2.61 -7.06 26.91
C PHE A 305 2.54 -6.25 28.19
N SER A 306 3.57 -6.29 29.04
CA SER A 306 3.58 -5.55 30.31
C SER A 306 3.51 -4.04 30.07
N ARG A 307 3.09 -3.28 31.09
CA ARG A 307 3.16 -1.81 31.06
C ARG A 307 4.56 -1.30 30.68
N ALA A 308 5.61 -1.81 31.32
CA ALA A 308 6.99 -1.41 31.06
C ALA A 308 7.42 -1.73 29.61
N ASP A 309 7.03 -2.90 29.09
CA ASP A 309 7.30 -3.28 27.69
C ASP A 309 6.58 -2.35 26.71
N ARG A 310 5.35 -1.90 27.02
CA ARG A 310 4.61 -0.95 26.20
C ARG A 310 5.30 0.41 26.20
N GLU A 311 5.63 0.94 27.37
CA GLU A 311 6.34 2.21 27.51
C GLU A 311 7.66 2.17 26.73
N ALA A 312 8.46 1.10 26.87
CA ALA A 312 9.70 0.89 26.12
C ALA A 312 9.47 0.82 24.60
N ASN A 313 8.42 0.11 24.14
CA ASN A 313 8.07 0.04 22.73
C ASN A 313 7.74 1.43 22.17
N ILE A 314 6.94 2.25 22.88
CA ILE A 314 6.60 3.60 22.42
C ILE A 314 7.81 4.52 22.44
N ALA A 315 8.66 4.45 23.47
CA ALA A 315 9.89 5.22 23.54
C ALA A 315 10.85 4.89 22.38
N ARG A 316 10.98 3.61 22.01
CA ARG A 316 11.76 3.17 20.84
C ARG A 316 11.22 3.75 19.52
N ILE A 317 9.90 3.72 19.33
CA ILE A 317 9.26 4.36 18.17
C ILE A 317 9.56 5.85 18.15
N GLY A 318 9.42 6.52 19.30
CA GLY A 318 9.68 7.95 19.44
C GLY A 318 11.11 8.34 19.14
N PHE A 319 12.09 7.57 19.60
CA PHE A 319 13.50 7.77 19.28
C PHE A 319 13.75 7.70 17.77
N VAL A 320 13.29 6.63 17.10
CA VAL A 320 13.46 6.48 15.65
C VAL A 320 12.76 7.60 14.88
N ALA A 321 11.54 7.97 15.30
CA ALA A 321 10.79 9.06 14.69
C ALA A 321 11.50 10.42 14.84
N ALA A 322 12.09 10.69 16.00
CA ALA A 322 12.88 11.89 16.25
C ALA A 322 14.14 11.93 15.37
N GLU A 323 14.84 10.81 15.18
CA GLU A 323 16.00 10.76 14.27
C GLU A 323 15.61 10.95 12.79
N VAL A 324 14.46 10.41 12.36
CA VAL A 324 13.91 10.71 11.02
C VAL A 324 13.65 12.22 10.87
N ALA A 325 13.02 12.83 11.88
CA ALA A 325 12.74 14.27 11.88
C ALA A 325 14.02 15.12 11.92
N ARG A 326 15.05 14.73 12.70
CA ARG A 326 16.36 15.40 12.76
C ARG A 326 16.98 15.56 11.37
N HIS A 327 16.72 14.62 10.47
CA HIS A 327 17.20 14.61 9.09
C HIS A 327 16.21 15.18 8.06
N GLY A 328 15.22 15.95 8.51
CA GLY A 328 14.21 16.61 7.66
C GLY A 328 13.15 15.68 7.08
N GLY A 329 13.11 14.42 7.51
CA GLY A 329 12.11 13.44 7.07
C GLY A 329 10.74 13.64 7.73
N LEU A 330 9.75 12.93 7.19
CA LEU A 330 8.45 12.73 7.81
C LEU A 330 8.37 11.31 8.40
N ALA A 331 8.19 11.20 9.72
CA ALA A 331 7.81 9.94 10.36
C ALA A 331 6.30 9.88 10.58
N ILE A 332 5.65 8.82 10.09
CA ILE A 332 4.24 8.53 10.36
C ILE A 332 4.16 7.34 11.30
N CYS A 333 3.73 7.56 12.55
CA CYS A 333 3.72 6.55 13.59
C CYS A 333 2.28 6.16 13.95
N ALA A 334 1.97 4.87 14.07
CA ALA A 334 0.62 4.41 14.42
C ALA A 334 0.53 3.42 15.61
N PRO A 335 1.23 3.65 16.75
CA PRO A 335 1.09 2.79 17.90
C PRO A 335 -0.23 3.01 18.67
N ILE A 336 -0.51 2.15 19.66
CA ILE A 336 -1.62 2.37 20.60
C ILE A 336 -1.30 3.58 21.50
N ALA A 337 -0.09 3.62 22.07
CA ALA A 337 0.40 4.68 22.98
C ALA A 337 -0.62 5.08 24.09
N PRO A 338 -0.97 4.14 24.99
CA PRO A 338 -2.08 4.30 25.93
C PRO A 338 -1.83 5.36 27.01
N TYR A 339 -0.58 5.63 27.37
CA TYR A 339 -0.24 6.52 28.49
C TYR A 339 0.15 7.92 28.03
N ALA A 340 -0.41 8.94 28.66
CA ALA A 340 -0.14 10.35 28.38
C ALA A 340 1.34 10.71 28.59
N ALA A 341 1.95 10.19 29.66
CA ALA A 341 3.35 10.44 29.99
C ALA A 341 4.29 10.02 28.85
N THR A 342 4.05 8.84 28.25
CA THR A 342 4.90 8.34 27.15
C THR A 342 4.66 9.13 25.86
N ARG A 343 3.44 9.57 25.57
CA ARG A 343 3.18 10.47 24.43
C ARG A 343 3.91 11.81 24.59
N ALA A 344 3.86 12.39 25.79
CA ALA A 344 4.57 13.62 26.12
C ALA A 344 6.11 13.46 26.04
N GLU A 345 6.63 12.29 26.41
CA GLU A 345 8.04 11.96 26.22
C GLU A 345 8.44 11.92 24.73
N VAL A 346 7.66 11.26 23.88
CA VAL A 346 7.92 11.25 22.43
C VAL A 346 7.87 12.66 21.85
N ARG A 347 6.88 13.48 22.24
CA ARG A 347 6.80 14.90 21.82
C ARG A 347 8.10 15.65 22.15
N ARG A 348 8.60 15.52 23.39
CA ARG A 348 9.87 16.14 23.81
C ARG A 348 11.07 15.64 23.01
N MET A 349 11.14 14.34 22.69
CA MET A 349 12.22 13.80 21.87
C MET A 349 12.25 14.43 20.47
N VAL A 350 11.08 14.57 19.85
CA VAL A 350 10.94 15.15 18.51
C VAL A 350 11.29 16.64 18.53
N GLU A 351 10.78 17.40 19.50
CA GLU A 351 11.08 18.83 19.66
C GLU A 351 12.57 19.07 19.94
N ALA A 352 13.21 18.22 20.75
CA ALA A 352 14.66 18.28 20.99
C ALA A 352 15.51 17.97 19.74
N ALA A 353 14.94 17.26 18.76
CA ALA A 353 15.54 17.02 17.45
C ALA A 353 15.22 18.13 16.43
N ASP A 354 14.65 19.25 16.88
CA ASP A 354 14.11 20.34 16.06
C ASP A 354 13.04 19.88 15.05
N GLY A 355 12.32 18.82 15.40
CA GLY A 355 11.16 18.34 14.67
C GLY A 355 9.86 19.03 15.10
N THR A 356 8.86 18.95 14.24
CA THR A 356 7.47 19.28 14.57
C THR A 356 6.75 17.99 14.95
N PHE A 357 6.06 17.97 16.09
CA PHE A 357 5.23 16.83 16.52
C PHE A 357 3.75 17.17 16.37
N VAL A 358 3.01 16.31 15.66
CA VAL A 358 1.56 16.42 15.45
C VAL A 358 0.89 15.17 16.00
N LEU A 359 0.03 15.32 17.00
CA LEU A 359 -0.68 14.23 17.66
C LEU A 359 -2.09 14.07 17.07
N ILE A 360 -2.35 12.92 16.45
CA ILE A 360 -3.67 12.56 15.91
C ILE A 360 -4.31 11.51 16.82
N HIS A 361 -5.43 11.84 17.44
CA HIS A 361 -6.21 10.91 18.24
C HIS A 361 -7.27 10.23 17.36
N VAL A 362 -7.12 8.93 17.13
CA VAL A 362 -8.13 8.12 16.46
C VAL A 362 -9.11 7.61 17.52
N SER A 363 -10.10 8.44 17.82
CA SER A 363 -11.00 8.38 18.99
C SER A 363 -12.17 7.40 18.84
N THR A 364 -12.03 6.40 17.98
CA THR A 364 -13.11 5.44 17.71
C THR A 364 -13.53 4.69 18.97
N PRO A 365 -14.84 4.62 19.28
CA PRO A 365 -15.34 3.99 20.49
C PRO A 365 -14.89 2.54 20.66
N LEU A 366 -14.66 2.13 21.91
CA LEU A 366 -14.26 0.77 22.26
C LEU A 366 -15.22 -0.28 21.69
N ALA A 367 -16.53 -0.04 21.77
CA ALA A 367 -17.53 -0.98 21.27
C ALA A 367 -17.38 -1.24 19.77
N GLU A 368 -17.05 -0.21 18.99
CA GLU A 368 -16.80 -0.35 17.55
C GLU A 368 -15.46 -1.04 17.28
N CYS A 369 -14.43 -0.73 18.07
CA CYS A 369 -13.14 -1.42 18.02
C CYS A 369 -13.28 -2.93 18.29
N GLU A 370 -14.08 -3.31 19.29
CA GLU A 370 -14.41 -4.70 19.62
C GLU A 370 -15.22 -5.38 18.52
N ARG A 371 -16.21 -4.68 17.95
CA ARG A 371 -17.00 -5.20 16.82
C ARG A 371 -16.13 -5.52 15.60
N ARG A 372 -15.10 -4.70 15.35
CA ARG A 372 -14.17 -4.85 14.22
C ARG A 372 -13.09 -5.90 14.43
N ASP A 373 -12.98 -6.59 15.58
CA ASP A 373 -11.83 -7.40 16.06
C ASP A 373 -11.22 -8.42 15.07
N ARG A 374 -10.55 -7.93 14.01
CA ARG A 374 -9.99 -8.73 12.91
C ARG A 374 -8.97 -9.76 13.39
N LYS A 375 -8.24 -9.42 14.45
CA LYS A 375 -7.15 -10.23 15.01
C LYS A 375 -7.63 -11.15 16.15
N GLY A 376 -8.93 -11.10 16.51
CA GLY A 376 -9.50 -11.85 17.63
C GLY A 376 -8.88 -11.48 18.99
N LEU A 377 -8.26 -10.31 19.11
CA LEU A 377 -7.52 -9.90 20.29
C LEU A 377 -8.46 -9.49 21.42
N TYR A 378 -9.56 -8.80 21.09
CA TYR A 378 -10.58 -8.45 22.07
C TYR A 378 -11.30 -9.69 22.59
N ALA A 379 -11.66 -10.62 21.69
CA ALA A 379 -12.27 -11.89 22.10
C ALA A 379 -11.36 -12.68 23.05
N LYS A 380 -10.06 -12.79 22.74
CA LYS A 380 -9.05 -13.42 23.61
C LYS A 380 -8.88 -12.69 24.94
N ALA A 381 -8.86 -11.36 24.93
CA ALA A 381 -8.77 -10.55 26.15
C ALA A 381 -10.00 -10.74 27.05
N ARG A 382 -11.21 -10.72 26.48
CA ARG A 382 -12.47 -10.99 27.21
C ARG A 382 -12.52 -12.41 27.79
N ALA A 383 -11.88 -13.38 27.12
CA ALA A 383 -11.72 -14.74 27.61
C ALA A 383 -10.58 -14.92 28.64
N GLY A 384 -9.87 -13.84 29.01
CA GLY A 384 -8.76 -13.88 29.97
C GLY A 384 -7.46 -14.47 29.42
N LEU A 385 -7.37 -14.73 28.12
CA LEU A 385 -6.17 -15.29 27.47
C LEU A 385 -5.08 -14.24 27.24
N ILE A 386 -5.43 -12.95 27.31
CA ILE A 386 -4.49 -11.82 27.26
C ILE A 386 -4.70 -11.01 28.55
N PRO A 387 -3.88 -11.24 29.59
CA PRO A 387 -4.13 -10.71 30.93
C PRO A 387 -4.17 -9.18 31.01
N GLU A 388 -3.24 -8.51 30.31
CA GLU A 388 -3.16 -7.06 30.24
C GLU A 388 -3.53 -6.62 28.82
N PHE A 389 -4.73 -6.09 28.61
CA PHE A 389 -5.18 -5.63 27.29
C PHE A 389 -5.76 -4.22 27.39
N THR A 390 -5.22 -3.32 26.59
CA THR A 390 -5.58 -1.89 26.59
C THR A 390 -7.06 -1.69 26.25
N GLY A 391 -7.75 -0.91 27.09
CA GLY A 391 -9.18 -0.64 26.98
C GLY A 391 -10.07 -1.71 27.63
N ILE A 392 -9.50 -2.81 28.13
CA ILE A 392 -10.22 -3.88 28.85
C ILE A 392 -9.71 -4.00 30.29
N SER A 393 -8.48 -4.48 30.45
CA SER A 393 -7.84 -4.71 31.76
C SER A 393 -6.71 -3.72 32.08
N ASP A 394 -6.22 -2.99 31.07
CA ASP A 394 -5.24 -1.90 31.19
C ASP A 394 -5.83 -0.60 30.62
N PRO A 395 -5.68 0.57 31.26
CA PRO A 395 -6.32 1.80 30.80
C PRO A 395 -5.78 2.30 29.45
N TYR A 396 -6.64 3.02 28.73
CA TYR A 396 -6.25 3.93 27.67
C TYR A 396 -6.56 5.33 28.16
N GLU A 397 -5.55 6.19 28.28
CA GLU A 397 -5.69 7.59 28.69
C GLU A 397 -5.89 8.45 27.42
N PRO A 398 -7.12 8.85 27.07
CA PRO A 398 -7.36 9.64 25.85
C PRO A 398 -6.60 10.97 25.93
N PRO A 399 -5.93 11.42 24.86
CA PRO A 399 -5.21 12.69 24.86
C PRO A 399 -6.18 13.88 24.92
N ASP A 400 -5.88 14.83 25.81
CA ASP A 400 -6.49 16.16 25.90
C ASP A 400 -5.73 17.21 25.06
N ASP A 401 -4.51 16.88 24.63
CA ASP A 401 -3.59 17.72 23.86
C ASP A 401 -3.47 17.32 22.38
N ALA A 402 -4.45 16.56 21.86
CA ALA A 402 -4.45 16.13 20.47
C ALA A 402 -4.63 17.33 19.52
N ASP A 403 -3.79 17.38 18.47
CA ASP A 403 -3.91 18.39 17.41
C ASP A 403 -5.16 18.18 16.56
N LEU A 404 -5.61 16.92 16.45
CA LEU A 404 -6.84 16.54 15.78
C LEU A 404 -7.37 15.22 16.37
N ALA A 405 -8.67 15.17 16.64
CA ALA A 405 -9.38 13.95 17.01
C ALA A 405 -10.30 13.51 15.86
N ILE A 406 -10.28 12.22 15.52
CA ILE A 406 -11.09 11.63 14.45
C ILE A 406 -11.73 10.35 14.94
N ASP A 407 -13.05 10.28 14.85
CA ASP A 407 -13.79 9.04 14.98
C ASP A 407 -14.02 8.39 13.61
N THR A 408 -13.38 7.24 13.37
CA THR A 408 -13.53 6.45 12.14
C THR A 408 -14.81 5.61 12.07
N SER A 409 -15.74 5.71 13.03
CA SER A 409 -17.11 5.20 12.84
C SER A 409 -17.95 6.13 11.98
N ASP A 410 -17.63 7.42 11.97
CA ASP A 410 -18.50 8.47 11.42
C ASP A 410 -18.00 9.00 10.08
N VAL A 411 -16.78 8.64 9.68
CA VAL A 411 -16.15 9.10 8.45
C VAL A 411 -15.45 7.97 7.71
N THR A 412 -15.31 8.14 6.40
CA THR A 412 -14.48 7.25 5.60
C THR A 412 -13.00 7.48 5.90
N ILE A 413 -12.15 6.52 5.53
CA ILE A 413 -10.69 6.67 5.68
C ILE A 413 -10.16 7.79 4.78
N ASP A 414 -10.74 8.02 3.60
CA ASP A 414 -10.35 9.14 2.73
C ASP A 414 -10.67 10.49 3.38
N ASP A 415 -11.88 10.65 3.92
CA ASP A 415 -12.27 11.90 4.59
C ASP A 415 -11.41 12.14 5.83
N ALA A 416 -11.12 11.09 6.61
CA ALA A 416 -10.22 11.17 7.75
C ALA A 416 -8.81 11.58 7.32
N ALA A 417 -8.26 10.99 6.26
CA ALA A 417 -6.95 11.31 5.75
C ALA A 417 -6.89 12.75 5.19
N ALA A 418 -7.95 13.19 4.51
CA ALA A 418 -8.09 14.56 4.02
C ALA A 418 -8.10 15.58 5.16
N LYS A 419 -8.75 15.29 6.29
CA LYS A 419 -8.70 16.14 7.49
C LYS A 419 -7.29 16.26 8.06
N VAL A 420 -6.55 15.14 8.16
CA VAL A 420 -5.16 15.16 8.62
C VAL A 420 -4.29 15.95 7.64
N LEU A 421 -4.45 15.72 6.34
CA LEU A 421 -3.69 16.42 5.30
C LEU A 421 -3.97 17.93 5.32
N GLY A 422 -5.24 18.33 5.44
CA GLY A 422 -5.65 19.73 5.59
C GLY A 422 -5.04 20.40 6.81
N LEU A 423 -5.01 19.73 7.96
CA LEU A 423 -4.31 20.23 9.15
C LEU A 423 -2.81 20.49 8.88
N LEU A 424 -2.15 19.57 8.16
CA LEU A 424 -0.73 19.73 7.83
C LEU A 424 -0.50 20.88 6.85
N ASP A 425 -1.40 21.07 5.90
CA ASP A 425 -1.38 22.17 4.93
C ASP A 425 -1.61 23.53 5.59
N GLU A 426 -2.63 23.64 6.45
CA GLU A 426 -2.94 24.86 7.21
C GLU A 426 -1.78 25.31 8.09
N ARG A 427 -0.98 24.36 8.59
CA ARG A 427 0.22 24.63 9.39
C ARG A 427 1.48 24.83 8.56
N GLY A 428 1.40 24.76 7.23
CA GLY A 428 2.54 24.89 6.31
C GLY A 428 3.59 23.78 6.49
N LEU A 429 3.17 22.60 6.94
CA LEU A 429 4.06 21.48 7.23
C LEU A 429 4.35 20.61 5.99
N LEU A 430 3.49 20.69 4.99
CA LEU A 430 3.66 20.12 3.65
C LEU A 430 3.81 21.25 2.62
N SER A 431 4.46 20.95 1.50
CA SER A 431 4.51 21.91 0.39
C SER A 431 3.13 21.99 -0.26
N SER A 432 2.74 23.18 -0.71
CA SER A 432 1.48 23.35 -1.45
C SER A 432 1.45 22.34 -2.62
N PRO A 433 0.32 21.64 -2.83
CA PRO A 433 0.21 20.71 -3.94
C PRO A 433 0.48 21.47 -5.26
N PRO A 434 1.08 20.82 -6.28
CA PRO A 434 1.09 21.41 -7.60
C PRO A 434 -0.36 21.74 -8.01
N PRO A 435 -0.61 22.86 -8.69
CA PRO A 435 -1.95 23.21 -9.12
C PRO A 435 -2.52 22.05 -9.93
N THR A 436 -3.63 21.50 -9.47
CA THR A 436 -4.40 20.53 -10.25
C THR A 436 -5.17 21.31 -11.31
N PRO A 437 -5.05 21.00 -12.61
CA PRO A 437 -5.86 21.64 -13.64
C PRO A 437 -7.35 21.32 -13.50
#